data_AF-A0A4Y2EA45-F1
#
_entry.id   AF-A0A4Y2EA45-F1
#
_cell.length_a   1.000
_cell.length_b   1.000
_cell.length_c   1.000
_cell.angle_alpha   90.00
_cell.angle_beta   90.00
_cell.angle_gamma   90.00
#
_symmetry.space_group_name_H-M   'P 1'
#
loop_
_entity.id
_entity.type
_entity.pdbx_description
1 polymer ?
#
loop_
_entity_poly.entity_id
_entity_poly.type
_entity_poly.pdbx_seq_one_letter_code
_entity_poly.pdbx_strand_id
1 'polypeptide(L)'
;MFLVLILKLKKEECVNHVSKRLGTSLRKVVQEWRTIGVTFGGKSHGNLTEETIKKLTRYYQNAILSNKGNVNSMKTAIYATLLHNISTDQKPQYHKCPSGKYTWCFRQAAMANGKTPGSHKMHVKTPVNENFYHKLCQYTNDWDQMSFSNIV
;
A
#
# COMPACT_ATOMS: atom_id res chain seq x y z
N MET A 1 -1.84 -19.87 49.74
CA MET A 1 -2.19 -18.79 48.81
C MET A 1 -1.39 -19.00 47.53
N PHE A 2 -1.98 -19.62 46.51
CA PHE A 2 -1.30 -19.85 45.23
C PHE A 2 -1.36 -18.56 44.41
N LEU A 3 -0.20 -17.96 44.16
CA LEU A 3 -0.06 -16.80 43.28
C LEU A 3 -0.22 -17.30 41.83
N VAL A 4 -1.41 -17.13 41.23
CA VAL A 4 -1.60 -17.40 39.80
C VAL A 4 -0.94 -16.28 39.02
N LEU A 5 0.22 -16.55 38.45
CA LEU A 5 0.90 -15.64 37.53
C LEU A 5 0.11 -15.60 36.21
N ILE A 6 -0.72 -14.58 36.03
CA ILE A 6 -1.42 -14.35 34.76
C ILE A 6 -0.39 -13.87 33.73
N LEU A 7 0.15 -14.80 32.95
CA LEU A 7 0.90 -14.48 31.75
C LEU A 7 -0.08 -13.91 30.72
N LYS A 8 -0.01 -12.59 30.48
CA LYS A 8 -0.76 -11.93 29.40
C LYS A 8 -0.20 -12.37 28.06
N LEU A 9 -0.77 -13.41 27.46
CA LEU A 9 -0.50 -13.78 26.07
C LEU A 9 -1.08 -12.72 25.15
N LYS A 10 -0.20 -12.04 24.39
CA LYS A 10 -0.62 -11.05 23.40
C LYS A 10 -0.91 -11.77 22.09
N LYS A 11 -2.11 -11.60 21.55
CA LYS A 11 -2.45 -12.12 20.23
C LYS A 11 -1.68 -11.34 19.17
N GLU A 12 -0.88 -12.05 18.41
CA GLU A 12 -0.15 -11.53 17.28
C GLU A 12 -0.92 -11.75 15.97
N GLU A 13 -0.76 -10.84 15.00
CA GLU A 13 -1.34 -10.96 13.67
C GLU A 13 -0.24 -11.29 12.65
N CYS A 14 -0.43 -12.37 11.89
CA CYS A 14 0.50 -12.75 10.83
C CYS A 14 0.41 -11.77 9.65
N VAL A 15 1.56 -11.31 9.15
CA VAL A 15 1.65 -10.45 7.95
C VAL A 15 0.83 -10.97 6.77
N ASN A 16 0.80 -12.29 6.53
CA ASN A 16 0.01 -12.90 5.46
C ASN A 16 -1.49 -12.68 5.68
N HIS A 17 -1.97 -12.81 6.93
CA HIS A 17 -3.37 -12.56 7.27
C HIS A 17 -3.73 -11.09 7.03
N VAL A 18 -2.92 -10.16 7.52
CA VAL A 18 -3.10 -8.71 7.34
C VAL A 18 -3.14 -8.35 5.85
N SER A 19 -2.22 -8.89 5.06
CA SER A 19 -2.14 -8.64 3.61
C SER A 19 -3.34 -9.22 2.86
N LYS A 20 -3.76 -10.45 3.18
CA LYS A 20 -4.98 -11.05 2.59
C LYS A 20 -6.21 -10.21 2.86
N ARG A 21 -6.32 -9.64 4.06
CA ARG A 21 -7.45 -8.77 4.43
C ARG A 21 -7.52 -7.53 3.56
N LEU A 22 -6.38 -6.88 3.25
CA LEU A 22 -6.33 -5.77 2.31
C LEU A 22 -6.86 -6.19 0.93
N GLY A 23 -6.37 -7.31 0.40
CA GLY A 23 -6.82 -7.83 -0.89
C GLY A 23 -8.33 -8.12 -0.91
N THR A 24 -8.88 -8.68 0.17
CA THR A 24 -10.33 -8.90 0.32
C THR A 24 -11.11 -7.58 0.32
N SER A 25 -10.64 -6.58 1.08
CA SER A 25 -11.27 -5.25 1.12
C SER A 25 -11.28 -4.58 -0.25
N LEU A 26 -10.17 -4.63 -0.99
CA LEU A 26 -10.09 -4.08 -2.36
C LEU A 26 -11.09 -4.75 -3.30
N ARG A 27 -11.26 -6.07 -3.21
CA ARG A 27 -12.26 -6.79 -4.03
C ARG A 27 -13.69 -6.40 -3.67
N LYS A 28 -13.98 -6.20 -2.37
CA LYS A 28 -15.28 -5.70 -1.92
C LYS A 28 -15.58 -4.32 -2.51
N VAL A 29 -14.60 -3.41 -2.50
CA VAL A 29 -14.73 -2.09 -3.14
C VAL A 29 -15.08 -2.22 -4.62
N VAL A 30 -14.33 -3.04 -5.36
CA VAL A 30 -14.61 -3.24 -6.78
C VAL A 30 -16.04 -3.79 -6.99
N GLN A 31 -16.50 -4.67 -6.11
CA GLN A 31 -17.86 -5.20 -6.18
C GLN A 31 -18.93 -4.15 -5.86
N GLU A 32 -18.76 -3.35 -4.81
CA GLU A 32 -19.68 -2.25 -4.45
C GLU A 32 -19.83 -1.22 -5.58
N TRP A 33 -18.76 -0.93 -6.30
CA TRP A 33 -18.83 0.07 -7.36
C TRP A 33 -19.52 -0.48 -8.61
N ARG A 34 -19.38 -1.78 -8.86
CA ARG A 34 -20.16 -2.46 -9.90
C ARG A 34 -21.67 -2.38 -9.62
N THR A 35 -22.12 -2.40 -8.37
CA THR A 35 -23.56 -2.33 -8.06
C THR A 35 -24.16 -0.94 -8.30
N ILE A 36 -23.36 0.13 -8.22
CA ILE A 36 -23.78 1.51 -8.54
C ILE A 36 -23.51 1.89 -10.01
N GLY A 37 -23.23 0.90 -10.87
CA GLY A 37 -23.03 1.10 -12.31
C GLY A 37 -21.67 1.66 -12.70
N VAL A 38 -20.72 1.81 -11.77
CA VAL A 38 -19.38 2.30 -12.09
C VAL A 38 -18.41 1.14 -12.30
N THR A 39 -17.99 0.96 -13.55
CA THR A 39 -17.11 -0.16 -13.95
C THR A 39 -15.64 0.23 -13.84
N PHE A 40 -15.04 -0.11 -12.71
CA PHE A 40 -13.58 -0.06 -12.50
C PHE A 40 -12.87 -1.38 -12.79
N GLY A 41 -13.57 -2.34 -13.39
CA GLY A 41 -12.99 -3.56 -13.97
C GLY A 41 -12.55 -3.35 -15.42
N GLY A 42 -11.88 -4.35 -16.01
CA GLY A 42 -11.41 -4.30 -17.41
C GLY A 42 -9.96 -3.85 -17.56
N LYS A 43 -9.40 -3.99 -18.78
CA LYS A 43 -7.97 -3.78 -19.10
C LYS A 43 -7.55 -2.30 -19.20
N SER A 44 -8.36 -1.36 -18.69
CA SER A 44 -8.08 0.07 -18.75
C SER A 44 -6.98 0.47 -17.78
N HIS A 45 -6.14 1.43 -18.18
CA HIS A 45 -5.05 1.94 -17.37
C HIS A 45 -5.56 2.54 -16.05
N GLY A 46 -4.96 2.16 -14.92
CA GLY A 46 -5.35 2.68 -13.60
C GLY A 46 -6.46 1.91 -12.89
N ASN A 47 -7.09 0.93 -13.54
CA ASN A 47 -8.19 0.16 -12.95
C ASN A 47 -7.71 -0.87 -11.92
N LEU A 48 -8.55 -1.12 -10.91
CA LEU A 48 -8.35 -2.17 -9.90
C LEU A 48 -8.74 -3.54 -10.46
N THR A 49 -7.95 -4.02 -11.42
CA THR A 49 -8.02 -5.40 -11.90
C THR A 49 -7.57 -6.38 -10.81
N GLU A 50 -7.92 -7.66 -10.95
CA GLU A 50 -7.46 -8.70 -10.02
C GLU A 50 -5.92 -8.76 -9.94
N GLU A 51 -5.22 -8.53 -11.05
CA GLU A 51 -3.75 -8.45 -11.06
C GLU A 51 -3.24 -7.21 -10.34
N THR A 52 -3.86 -6.05 -10.54
CA THR A 52 -3.54 -4.81 -9.81
C THR A 52 -3.69 -5.03 -8.32
N ILE A 53 -4.81 -5.63 -7.87
CA ILE A 53 -5.07 -5.94 -6.45
C ILE A 53 -4.01 -6.88 -5.88
N LYS A 54 -3.63 -7.93 -6.61
CA LYS A 54 -2.54 -8.84 -6.19
C LYS A 54 -1.22 -8.11 -6.02
N LYS A 55 -0.85 -7.21 -6.96
CA LYS A 55 0.37 -6.40 -6.87
C LYS A 55 0.35 -5.46 -5.67
N LEU A 56 -0.76 -4.73 -5.47
CA LEU A 56 -0.94 -3.82 -4.32
C LEU A 56 -0.83 -4.58 -3.00
N THR A 57 -1.48 -5.74 -2.90
CA THR A 57 -1.41 -6.62 -1.72
C THR A 57 0.02 -7.07 -1.43
N ARG A 58 0.79 -7.42 -2.47
CA ARG A 58 2.20 -7.81 -2.34
C ARG A 58 3.09 -6.65 -1.93
N TYR A 59 2.88 -5.45 -2.48
CA TYR A 59 3.66 -4.27 -2.08
C TYR A 59 3.41 -3.92 -0.62
N TYR A 60 2.15 -4.01 -0.19
CA TYR A 60 1.77 -3.83 1.21
C TYR A 60 2.46 -4.84 2.13
N GLN A 61 2.43 -6.13 1.76
CA GLN A 61 3.14 -7.18 2.48
C GLN A 61 4.64 -6.88 2.60
N ASN A 62 5.29 -6.51 1.50
CA ASN A 62 6.71 -6.18 1.47
C ASN A 62 7.02 -4.94 2.34
N ALA A 63 6.17 -3.91 2.30
CA ALA A 63 6.36 -2.70 3.11
C ALA A 63 6.34 -3.02 4.61
N ILE A 64 5.50 -3.96 5.05
CA ILE A 64 5.49 -4.44 6.43
C ILE A 64 6.76 -5.24 6.74
N LEU A 65 7.10 -6.23 5.91
CA LEU A 65 8.25 -7.11 6.13
C LEU A 65 9.57 -6.33 6.18
N SER A 66 9.77 -5.38 5.27
CA SER A 66 10.99 -4.56 5.20
C SER A 66 11.13 -3.56 6.34
N ASN A 67 10.07 -3.32 7.13
CA ASN A 67 10.07 -2.34 8.22
C ASN A 67 9.66 -2.95 9.56
N LYS A 68 9.80 -4.27 9.72
CA LYS A 68 9.45 -5.00 10.93
C LYS A 68 10.09 -4.36 12.17
N GLY A 69 9.32 -4.20 13.24
CA GLY A 69 9.77 -3.55 14.47
C GLY A 69 9.70 -2.01 14.47
N ASN A 70 9.41 -1.36 13.35
CA ASN A 70 9.21 0.09 13.29
C ASN A 70 7.89 0.46 12.61
N VAL A 71 6.85 0.68 13.43
CA VAL A 71 5.49 1.00 12.96
C VAL A 71 5.45 2.27 12.11
N ASN A 72 6.20 3.32 12.47
CA ASN A 72 6.20 4.57 11.72
C ASN A 72 6.83 4.39 10.33
N SER A 73 7.90 3.61 10.23
CA SER A 73 8.51 3.25 8.95
C SER A 73 7.59 2.37 8.10
N MET A 74 6.88 1.40 8.71
CA MET A 74 5.87 0.61 8.01
C MET A 74 4.78 1.51 7.41
N LYS A 75 4.18 2.39 8.22
CA LYS A 75 3.15 3.34 7.75
C LYS A 75 3.68 4.19 6.61
N THR A 76 4.88 4.74 6.76
CA THR A 76 5.52 5.57 5.74
C THR A 76 5.73 4.79 4.44
N ALA A 77 6.22 3.55 4.49
CA ALA A 77 6.44 2.71 3.31
C ALA A 77 5.13 2.30 2.62
N ILE A 78 4.07 2.04 3.39
CA ILE A 78 2.72 1.76 2.87
C ILE A 78 2.19 2.99 2.13
N TYR A 79 2.23 4.16 2.77
CA TYR A 79 1.80 5.41 2.14
C TYR A 79 2.62 5.75 0.89
N ALA A 80 3.94 5.55 0.94
CA ALA A 80 4.81 5.75 -0.21
C ALA A 80 4.39 4.91 -1.42
N THR A 81 4.05 3.64 -1.17
CA THR A 81 3.57 2.72 -2.21
C THR A 81 2.26 3.21 -2.81
N LEU A 82 1.29 3.59 -1.97
CA LEU A 82 -0.03 4.05 -2.43
C LEU A 82 0.08 5.34 -3.25
N LEU A 83 0.80 6.33 -2.72
CA LEU A 83 1.05 7.61 -3.37
C LEU A 83 1.77 7.43 -4.70
N HIS A 84 2.79 6.56 -4.75
CA HIS A 84 3.48 6.28 -6.00
C HIS A 84 2.57 5.72 -7.09
N ASN A 85 1.66 4.82 -6.73
CA ASN A 85 0.77 4.17 -7.69
C ASN A 85 -0.30 5.13 -8.25
N ILE A 86 -0.70 6.16 -7.49
CA ILE A 86 -1.62 7.22 -7.97
C ILE A 86 -0.90 8.40 -8.60
N SER A 87 0.43 8.44 -8.53
CA SER A 87 1.26 9.54 -9.01
C SER A 87 1.17 9.67 -10.53
N THR A 88 1.00 10.90 -11.01
CA THR A 88 1.01 11.23 -12.44
C THR A 88 2.02 12.33 -12.74
N ASP A 89 2.31 12.55 -14.03
CA ASP A 89 3.20 13.65 -14.42
C ASP A 89 2.59 15.02 -14.05
N GLN A 90 1.26 15.15 -14.06
CA GLN A 90 0.53 16.37 -13.69
C GLN A 90 0.38 16.53 -12.17
N LYS A 91 0.21 15.43 -11.44
CA LYS A 91 0.09 15.40 -9.98
C LYS A 91 1.12 14.43 -9.38
N PRO A 92 2.40 14.85 -9.29
CA PRO A 92 3.46 13.96 -8.83
C PRO A 92 3.43 13.77 -7.31
N GLN A 93 3.40 12.52 -6.86
CA GLN A 93 3.24 12.10 -5.46
C GLN A 93 4.49 11.34 -4.98
N TYR A 94 5.62 12.04 -4.84
CA TYR A 94 6.92 11.43 -4.49
C TYR A 94 7.38 11.70 -3.06
N HIS A 95 6.67 12.52 -2.29
CA HIS A 95 7.15 13.07 -1.02
C HIS A 95 7.33 12.03 0.10
N LYS A 96 6.72 10.83 -0.01
CA LYS A 96 6.97 9.69 0.91
C LYS A 96 7.89 8.62 0.30
N CYS A 97 8.26 8.74 -0.97
CA CYS A 97 9.10 7.74 -1.62
C CYS A 97 10.51 7.72 -1.01
N PRO A 98 11.12 6.54 -0.86
CA PRO A 98 12.48 6.45 -0.34
C PRO A 98 13.46 7.15 -1.28
N SER A 99 14.37 7.94 -0.71
CA SER A 99 15.45 8.62 -1.42
C SER A 99 16.63 7.68 -1.66
N GLY A 100 17.48 8.02 -2.64
CA GLY A 100 18.74 7.32 -2.90
C GLY A 100 18.81 6.69 -4.30
N LYS A 101 20.01 6.29 -4.71
CA LYS A 101 20.29 5.83 -6.07
C LYS A 101 19.63 4.49 -6.43
N TYR A 102 19.37 3.66 -5.42
CA TYR A 102 18.85 2.29 -5.56
C TYR A 102 17.41 2.13 -5.07
N THR A 103 16.69 3.24 -4.93
CA THR A 103 15.27 3.21 -4.57
C THR A 103 14.42 2.68 -5.73
N TRP A 104 13.32 2.01 -5.39
CA TRP A 104 12.34 1.53 -6.38
C TRP A 104 11.56 2.69 -7.04
N CYS A 105 11.58 3.88 -6.43
CA CYS A 105 10.93 5.07 -6.99
C CYS A 105 11.78 5.66 -8.12
N PHE A 106 11.34 5.50 -9.38
CA PHE A 106 12.10 5.94 -10.55
C PHE A 106 12.53 7.42 -10.48
N ARG A 107 11.67 8.29 -9.95
CA ARG A 107 11.97 9.72 -9.81
C ARG A 107 13.08 9.98 -8.80
N GLN A 108 12.96 9.42 -7.60
CA GLN A 108 13.96 9.58 -6.54
C GLN A 108 15.30 8.96 -6.98
N ALA A 109 15.27 7.82 -7.66
CA ALA A 109 16.46 7.19 -8.23
C ALA A 109 17.12 8.08 -9.28
N ALA A 110 16.36 8.62 -10.24
CA ALA A 110 16.89 9.50 -11.28
C ALA A 110 17.52 10.76 -10.68
N MET A 111 16.83 11.43 -9.75
CA MET A 111 17.35 12.61 -9.07
C MET A 111 18.64 12.33 -8.29
N ALA A 112 18.69 11.23 -7.54
CA ALA A 112 19.90 10.85 -6.79
C ALA A 112 21.09 10.48 -7.70
N ASN A 113 20.83 10.15 -8.96
CA ASN A 113 21.84 9.89 -9.98
C ASN A 113 22.14 11.11 -10.88
N GLY A 114 21.57 12.29 -10.59
CA GLY A 114 21.76 13.49 -11.41
C GLY A 114 21.13 13.40 -12.80
N LYS A 115 20.09 12.58 -12.97
CA LYS A 115 19.37 12.36 -14.24
C LYS A 115 17.97 12.97 -14.19
N THR A 116 17.46 13.34 -15.36
CA THR A 116 16.05 13.71 -15.51
C THR A 116 15.15 12.48 -15.37
N PRO A 117 14.13 12.49 -14.50
CA PRO A 117 13.16 11.40 -14.39
C PRO A 117 12.37 11.19 -15.70
N GLY A 118 12.07 9.93 -16.03
CA GLY A 118 11.16 9.61 -17.13
C GLY A 118 9.67 9.85 -16.78
N SER A 119 8.76 9.52 -17.68
CA SER A 119 7.31 9.71 -17.47
C SER A 119 6.69 8.65 -16.56
N HIS A 120 5.62 9.01 -15.85
CA HIS A 120 4.88 8.06 -15.00
C HIS A 120 4.29 6.91 -15.80
N LYS A 121 3.82 7.17 -17.03
CA LYS A 121 3.25 6.15 -17.93
C LYS A 121 4.22 5.00 -18.21
N MET A 122 5.52 5.29 -18.28
CA MET A 122 6.54 4.27 -18.55
C MET A 122 7.06 3.59 -17.28
N HIS A 123 7.12 4.31 -16.16
CA HIS A 123 7.88 3.87 -14.99
C HIS A 123 7.03 3.46 -13.79
N VAL A 124 5.76 3.88 -13.70
CA VAL A 124 4.83 3.38 -12.69
C VAL A 124 4.26 2.05 -13.16
N LYS A 125 4.71 0.95 -12.53
CA LYS A 125 4.36 -0.42 -12.96
C LYS A 125 2.93 -0.83 -12.62
N THR A 126 2.33 -0.19 -11.63
CA THR A 126 0.99 -0.51 -11.12
C THR A 126 0.22 0.80 -10.91
N PRO A 127 -0.12 1.50 -12.01
CA PRO A 127 -0.87 2.74 -11.91
C PRO A 127 -2.26 2.47 -11.37
N VAL A 128 -2.77 3.37 -10.53
CA VAL A 128 -4.08 3.33 -9.90
C VAL A 128 -4.72 4.71 -10.06
N ASN A 129 -6.00 4.76 -10.44
CA ASN A 129 -6.72 6.02 -10.54
C ASN A 129 -6.83 6.71 -9.16
N GLU A 130 -6.66 8.03 -9.11
CA GLU A 130 -6.78 8.83 -7.88
C GLU A 130 -8.16 8.70 -7.22
N ASN A 131 -9.21 8.40 -7.98
CA ASN A 131 -10.55 8.14 -7.43
C ASN A 131 -10.57 6.97 -6.43
N PHE A 132 -9.61 6.05 -6.53
CA PHE A 132 -9.45 4.98 -5.54
C PHE A 132 -8.73 5.44 -4.28
N TYR A 133 -7.98 6.54 -4.31
CA TYR A 133 -7.16 7.00 -3.20
C TYR A 133 -7.99 7.24 -1.94
N HIS A 134 -9.13 7.94 -2.05
CA HIS A 134 -9.98 8.22 -0.88
C HIS A 134 -10.52 6.93 -0.24
N LYS A 135 -10.92 5.93 -1.03
CA LYS A 135 -11.35 4.64 -0.48
C LYS A 135 -10.17 3.84 0.07
N LEU A 136 -9.03 3.80 -0.63
CA LEU A 136 -7.79 3.21 -0.14
C LEU A 136 -7.38 3.81 1.20
N CYS A 137 -7.49 5.13 1.34
CA CYS A 137 -7.20 5.86 2.57
C CYS A 137 -8.21 5.62 3.67
N GLN A 138 -9.51 5.55 3.37
CA GLN A 138 -10.53 5.14 4.34
C GLN A 138 -10.20 3.76 4.91
N TYR A 139 -9.83 2.82 4.04
CA TYR A 139 -9.29 1.56 4.52
C TYR A 139 -8.08 1.85 5.36
N THR A 140 -6.97 2.45 4.87
CA THR A 140 -5.73 2.70 5.66
C THR A 140 -5.94 3.39 7.01
N ASN A 141 -6.91 4.27 7.13
CA ASN A 141 -7.29 4.98 8.37
C ASN A 141 -8.02 4.05 9.35
N ASP A 142 -8.85 3.11 8.87
CA ASP A 142 -9.35 2.02 9.71
C ASP A 142 -8.21 1.08 10.18
N TRP A 143 -7.02 1.09 9.54
CA TRP A 143 -5.82 0.37 10.03
C TRP A 143 -5.02 1.18 11.05
N ASP A 144 -5.33 2.46 11.30
CA ASP A 144 -4.80 3.12 12.52
C ASP A 144 -5.37 2.46 13.79
N GLN A 145 -6.50 1.76 13.68
CA GLN A 145 -7.05 0.88 14.72
C GLN A 145 -6.40 -0.51 14.73
N MET A 146 -5.62 -0.89 13.70
CA MET A 146 -4.78 -2.08 13.80
C MET A 146 -3.54 -1.77 14.62
N SER A 147 -3.32 -2.58 15.63
CA SER A 147 -2.08 -2.61 16.38
C SER A 147 -0.96 -3.16 15.49
N PHE A 148 -0.37 -2.32 14.62
CA PHE A 148 0.84 -2.65 13.83
C PHE A 148 1.99 -3.16 14.71
N SER A 149 1.96 -2.83 16.00
CA SER A 149 2.88 -3.33 17.03
C SER A 149 2.70 -4.82 17.39
N ASN A 150 1.68 -5.50 16.85
CA ASN A 150 1.42 -6.93 17.07
C ASN A 150 1.60 -7.75 15.79
N ILE A 151 2.15 -7.15 14.73
CA ILE A 151 2.36 -7.85 13.46
C ILE A 151 3.74 -8.53 13.46
N VAL A 152 3.75 -9.84 13.20
CA VAL A 152 4.94 -10.71 13.13
C VAL A 152 5.12 -11.34 11.77
#